data_AF-A0A536YHN2-F1
#
_entry.id   AF-A0A536YHN2-F1
#
_cell.length_a   1.000
_cell.length_b   1.000
_cell.length_c   1.000
_cell.angle_alpha   90.00
_cell.angle_beta   90.00
_cell.angle_gamma   90.00
#
_symmetry.space_group_name_H-M   'P 1'
#
loop_
_entity.id
_entity.type
_entity.pdbx_description
1 polymer ?
#
loop_
_entity_poly.entity_id
_entity_poly.type
_entity_poly.pdbx_seq_one_letter_code
_entity_poly.pdbx_strand_id
1 'polypeptide(L)'
;LHEIISRDLRDWVQRALGKNIDLGFELEDAWTLGEPLLLRELVANLLDNALAYTQAGGSVTVRTGVRDGESVLEVEDNGPGIPEAEREKVFERFYRIAATGGEGCGLGLSIVSEIAERHSGRIDLSLPSGGRGTLIRVVFPRLAAQAAHIVLPVSTRTVPTSR
;
A
#
# COMPACT_ATOMS: atom_id res chain seq x y z
N LEU A 1 -3.10 4.80 6.19
CA LEU A 1 -2.26 4.51 4.99
C LEU A 1 -1.95 5.78 4.18
N HIS A 2 -2.95 6.62 3.89
CA HIS A 2 -2.74 7.87 3.14
C HIS A 2 -1.64 8.79 3.75
N GLU A 3 -1.55 8.92 5.08
CA GLU A 3 -0.55 9.78 5.73
C GLU A 3 0.90 9.39 5.37
N ILE A 4 1.17 8.09 5.27
CA ILE A 4 2.48 7.55 4.93
C ILE A 4 2.85 7.94 3.50
N ILE A 5 1.90 7.80 2.57
CA ILE A 5 2.08 8.14 1.15
C ILE A 5 2.32 9.65 0.99
N SER A 6 1.51 10.47 1.65
CA SER A 6 1.59 11.94 1.55
C SER A 6 2.91 12.50 2.07
N ARG A 7 3.56 11.84 3.04
CA ARG A 7 4.81 12.31 3.65
C ARG A 7 5.98 12.34 2.67
N ASP A 8 6.05 11.37 1.77
CA ASP A 8 7.16 11.19 0.82
C ASP A 8 6.77 11.58 -0.61
N LEU A 9 5.59 12.20 -0.79
CA LEU A 9 5.01 12.54 -2.09
C LEU A 9 5.97 13.29 -3.02
N ARG A 10 6.75 14.22 -2.48
CA ARG A 10 7.71 15.03 -3.25
C ARG A 10 8.73 14.16 -3.97
N ASP A 11 9.29 13.18 -3.26
CA ASP A 11 10.36 12.33 -3.80
C ASP A 11 9.82 11.41 -4.90
N TRP A 12 8.61 10.89 -4.71
CA TRP A 12 7.93 10.08 -5.72
C TRP A 12 7.64 10.86 -7.00
N VAL A 13 7.12 12.09 -6.86
CA VAL A 13 6.85 12.97 -8.01
C VAL A 13 8.14 13.30 -8.76
N GLN A 14 9.25 13.61 -8.06
CA GLN A 14 10.53 13.89 -8.72
C GLN A 14 11.05 12.69 -9.53
N ARG A 15 10.93 11.48 -8.98
CA ARG A 15 11.36 10.26 -9.67
C ARG A 15 10.48 9.94 -10.88
N ALA A 16 9.16 10.13 -10.77
CA ALA A 16 8.23 9.95 -11.87
C ALA A 16 8.54 10.95 -13.01
N LEU A 17 8.75 12.23 -12.69
CA LEU A 17 9.14 13.25 -13.67
C LEU A 17 10.44 12.90 -14.40
N GLY A 18 11.43 12.32 -13.71
CA GLY A 18 12.69 11.89 -14.31
C GLY A 18 12.52 10.85 -15.44
N LYS A 19 11.43 10.08 -15.44
CA LYS A 19 11.05 9.13 -16.51
C LYS A 19 9.84 9.61 -17.33
N ASN A 20 9.35 10.83 -17.13
CA ASN A 20 8.11 11.32 -17.71
C ASN A 20 6.92 10.35 -17.45
N ILE A 21 6.86 9.78 -16.24
CA ILE A 21 5.75 8.93 -15.81
C ILE A 21 4.64 9.81 -15.22
N ASP A 22 3.41 9.58 -15.64
CA ASP A 22 2.22 10.14 -15.01
C ASP A 22 1.95 9.41 -13.69
N LEU A 23 2.11 10.10 -12.56
CA LEU A 23 1.93 9.53 -11.23
C LEU A 23 0.67 10.10 -10.58
N GLY A 24 -0.38 9.28 -10.54
CA GLY A 24 -1.68 9.62 -9.97
C GLY A 24 -1.88 9.07 -8.56
N PHE A 25 -2.70 9.77 -7.76
CA PHE A 25 -3.07 9.38 -6.41
C PHE A 25 -4.59 9.49 -6.22
N GLU A 26 -5.22 8.38 -5.83
CA GLU A 26 -6.64 8.31 -5.45
C GLU A 26 -6.71 7.84 -3.98
N LEU A 27 -6.53 8.78 -3.05
CA LEU A 27 -6.34 8.47 -1.63
C LEU A 27 -7.62 8.71 -0.84
N GLU A 28 -8.28 7.62 -0.45
CA GLU A 28 -9.37 7.63 0.53
C GLU A 28 -8.90 7.10 1.89
N ASP A 29 -9.71 7.34 2.92
CA ASP A 29 -9.44 6.90 4.29
C ASP A 29 -9.38 5.37 4.40
N ALA A 30 -8.21 4.86 4.73
CA ALA A 30 -7.94 3.45 4.95
C ALA A 30 -7.05 3.26 6.18
N TRP A 31 -7.64 2.68 7.22
CA TRP A 31 -7.04 2.51 8.55
C TRP A 31 -6.62 1.07 8.77
N THR A 32 -5.41 0.87 9.26
CA THR A 32 -4.88 -0.43 9.67
C THR A 32 -4.06 -0.26 10.93
N LEU A 33 -4.02 -1.29 11.79
CA LEU A 33 -3.07 -1.35 12.90
C LEU A 33 -1.71 -1.74 12.35
N GLY A 34 -0.65 -1.10 12.84
CA GLY A 34 0.69 -1.49 12.43
C GLY A 34 1.81 -0.59 12.90
N GLU A 35 3.02 -1.01 12.57
CA GLU A 35 4.24 -0.27 12.83
C GLU A 35 4.48 0.72 11.68
N PRO A 36 4.44 2.05 11.92
CA PRO A 36 4.50 3.05 10.84
C PRO A 36 5.75 2.96 9.96
N LEU A 37 6.90 2.58 10.54
CA LEU A 37 8.15 2.43 9.79
C LEU A 37 8.09 1.29 8.78
N LEU A 38 7.52 0.14 9.17
CA LEU A 38 7.36 -0.99 8.24
C LEU A 38 6.30 -0.71 7.18
N LEU A 39 5.18 -0.09 7.56
CA LEU A 39 4.17 0.30 6.57
C LEU A 39 4.74 1.30 5.55
N ARG A 40 5.64 2.19 5.97
CA ARG A 40 6.38 3.07 5.06
C ARG A 40 7.31 2.30 4.13
N GLU A 41 8.04 1.33 4.64
CA GLU A 41 8.89 0.45 3.83
C GLU A 41 8.07 -0.35 2.81
N LEU A 42 6.90 -0.85 3.19
CA LEU A 42 5.97 -1.51 2.27
C LEU A 42 5.55 -0.58 1.12
N VAL A 43 5.10 0.63 1.44
CA VAL A 43 4.71 1.63 0.42
C VAL A 43 5.90 1.96 -0.50
N ALA A 44 7.08 2.17 0.08
CA ALA A 44 8.28 2.48 -0.68
C ALA A 44 8.64 1.36 -1.67
N ASN A 45 8.63 0.11 -1.22
CA ASN A 45 8.92 -1.04 -2.09
C ASN A 45 7.90 -1.19 -3.23
N LEU A 46 6.61 -0.92 -2.98
CA LEU A 46 5.59 -0.94 -4.03
C LEU A 46 5.82 0.16 -5.08
N LEU A 47 6.03 1.39 -4.63
CA LEU A 47 6.28 2.53 -5.52
C LEU A 47 7.60 2.43 -6.28
N ASP A 48 8.64 1.94 -5.61
CA ASP A 48 9.94 1.66 -6.22
C ASP A 48 9.81 0.68 -7.38
N ASN A 49 9.12 -0.43 -7.16
CA ASN A 49 8.88 -1.43 -8.20
C ASN A 49 8.09 -0.83 -9.36
N ALA A 50 6.98 -0.13 -9.08
CA ALA A 50 6.15 0.47 -10.13
C ALA A 50 6.95 1.48 -10.99
N LEU A 51 7.69 2.41 -10.37
CA LEU A 51 8.50 3.40 -11.08
C LEU A 51 9.73 2.80 -11.78
N ALA A 52 10.29 1.72 -11.24
CA ALA A 52 11.42 1.03 -11.85
C ALA A 52 11.03 0.34 -13.16
N TYR A 53 9.90 -0.38 -13.16
CA TYR A 53 9.49 -1.23 -14.28
C TYR A 53 8.55 -0.57 -15.29
N THR A 54 7.91 0.54 -14.92
CA THR A 54 7.13 1.34 -15.88
C THR A 54 8.06 2.01 -16.89
N GLN A 55 7.74 1.87 -18.19
CA GLN A 55 8.46 2.55 -19.26
C GLN A 55 8.37 4.08 -19.16
N ALA A 56 9.31 4.79 -19.79
CA ALA A 56 9.21 6.24 -19.90
C ALA A 56 7.92 6.66 -20.64
N GLY A 57 7.25 7.73 -20.18
CA GLY A 57 5.94 8.10 -20.71
C GLY A 57 4.76 7.24 -20.23
N GLY A 58 5.01 6.27 -19.34
CA GLY A 58 3.97 5.41 -18.78
C GLY A 58 3.18 6.07 -17.66
N SER A 59 2.35 5.29 -16.96
CA SER A 59 1.49 5.75 -15.88
C SER A 59 1.55 4.81 -14.68
N VAL A 60 1.52 5.39 -13.48
CA VAL A 60 1.39 4.70 -12.20
C VAL A 60 0.28 5.37 -11.41
N THR A 61 -0.62 4.59 -10.82
CA THR A 61 -1.70 5.09 -9.95
C THR A 61 -1.67 4.40 -8.60
N VAL A 62 -1.60 5.18 -7.52
CA VAL A 62 -1.68 4.70 -6.15
C VAL A 62 -3.08 4.95 -5.61
N ARG A 63 -3.72 3.92 -5.07
CA ARG A 63 -5.05 4.04 -4.46
C ARG A 63 -5.05 3.56 -3.02
N THR A 64 -5.78 4.26 -2.16
CA THR A 64 -6.15 3.75 -0.84
C THR A 64 -7.65 3.87 -0.65
N GLY A 65 -8.24 2.96 0.12
CA GLY A 65 -9.64 3.05 0.47
C GLY A 65 -10.13 1.81 1.21
N VAL A 66 -11.44 1.62 1.22
CA VAL A 66 -12.07 0.44 1.82
C VAL A 66 -12.80 -0.36 0.73
N ARG A 67 -12.53 -1.66 0.65
CA ARG A 67 -13.24 -2.59 -0.24
C ARG A 67 -13.69 -3.81 0.54
N ASP A 68 -14.96 -4.17 0.37
CA ASP A 68 -15.58 -5.32 1.06
C ASP A 68 -15.37 -5.32 2.58
N GLY A 69 -15.30 -4.12 3.17
CA GLY A 69 -15.07 -3.92 4.60
C GLY A 69 -13.61 -4.00 5.06
N GLU A 70 -12.65 -4.20 4.16
CA GLU A 70 -11.21 -4.25 4.44
C GLU A 70 -10.49 -2.99 3.93
N SER A 71 -9.38 -2.63 4.59
CA SER A 71 -8.55 -1.49 4.16
C SER A 71 -7.62 -1.94 3.05
N VAL A 72 -7.54 -1.20 1.95
CA VAL A 72 -6.73 -1.55 0.78
C VAL A 72 -5.71 -0.48 0.43
N LEU A 73 -4.55 -0.94 -0.05
CA LEU A 73 -3.55 -0.17 -0.77
C LEU A 73 -3.33 -0.82 -2.13
N GLU A 74 -3.54 -0.08 -3.21
CA GLU A 74 -3.33 -0.54 -4.58
C GLU A 74 -2.24 0.29 -5.24
N VAL A 75 -1.34 -0.36 -5.98
CA VAL A 75 -0.41 0.29 -6.90
C VAL A 75 -0.60 -0.36 -8.26
N GLU A 76 -1.05 0.44 -9.22
CA GLU A 76 -1.31 0.05 -10.59
C GLU A 76 -0.30 0.72 -11.52
N ASP A 77 0.30 -0.03 -12.44
CA ASP A 77 1.14 0.51 -13.51
C ASP A 77 0.69 0.01 -14.89
N ASN A 78 1.05 0.73 -15.96
CA ASN A 78 0.84 0.30 -17.34
C ASN A 78 2.11 -0.26 -18.01
N GLY A 79 3.00 -0.83 -17.20
CA GLY A 79 4.28 -1.40 -17.58
C GLY A 79 4.17 -2.62 -18.51
N PRO A 80 5.26 -3.41 -18.64
CA PRO A 80 5.22 -4.69 -19.34
C PRO A 80 4.35 -5.75 -18.64
N GLY A 81 4.02 -5.54 -17.37
CA GLY A 81 3.32 -6.52 -16.54
C GLY A 81 4.21 -7.68 -16.10
N ILE A 82 3.62 -8.60 -15.34
CA ILE A 82 4.29 -9.81 -14.85
C ILE A 82 3.70 -11.04 -15.58
N PRO A 83 4.52 -11.79 -16.34
CA PRO A 83 4.06 -13.01 -17.01
C PRO A 83 3.49 -14.01 -16.01
N GLU A 84 2.46 -14.76 -16.41
CA GLU A 84 1.73 -15.67 -15.52
C GLU A 84 2.64 -16.66 -14.79
N ALA A 85 3.59 -17.27 -15.51
CA ALA A 85 4.57 -18.22 -14.98
C ALA A 85 5.54 -17.62 -13.93
N GLU A 86 5.56 -16.29 -13.80
CA GLU A 86 6.44 -15.56 -12.88
C GLU A 86 5.70 -14.99 -11.67
N ARG A 87 4.35 -14.99 -11.67
CA ARG A 87 3.55 -14.29 -10.66
C ARG A 87 3.72 -14.81 -9.24
N GLU A 88 3.99 -16.10 -9.07
CA GLU A 88 4.26 -16.68 -7.75
C GLU A 88 5.70 -16.37 -7.30
N LYS A 89 6.66 -16.48 -8.23
CA LYS A 89 8.09 -16.34 -7.94
C LYS A 89 8.51 -14.91 -7.63
N VAL A 90 7.79 -13.90 -8.13
CA VAL A 90 8.12 -12.49 -7.85
C VAL A 90 8.04 -12.12 -6.37
N PHE A 91 7.39 -12.94 -5.54
CA PHE A 91 7.38 -12.80 -4.08
C PHE A 91 8.57 -13.49 -3.38
N GLU A 92 9.37 -14.29 -4.10
CA GLU A 92 10.57 -14.93 -3.57
C GLU A 92 11.73 -13.93 -3.45
N ARG A 93 12.53 -14.07 -2.39
CA ARG A 93 13.71 -13.23 -2.19
C ARG A 93 14.73 -13.47 -3.31
N PHE A 94 15.30 -12.37 -3.81
CA PHE A 94 16.32 -12.35 -4.87
C PHE A 94 15.81 -12.77 -6.26
N TYR A 95 14.52 -13.03 -6.41
CA TYR A 95 13.95 -13.38 -7.71
C TYR A 95 13.81 -12.16 -8.61
N ARG A 96 14.17 -12.32 -9.90
CA ARG A 96 14.08 -11.27 -10.91
C ARG A 96 13.75 -11.87 -12.28
N ILE A 97 12.88 -11.20 -13.02
CA ILE A 97 12.60 -11.52 -14.42
C ILE A 97 13.77 -11.01 -15.24
N ALA A 98 14.55 -11.91 -15.84
CA ALA A 98 15.78 -11.58 -16.57
C ALA A 98 15.59 -10.53 -17.69
N ALA A 99 14.39 -10.45 -18.27
CA ALA A 99 14.06 -9.56 -19.38
C ALA A 99 13.72 -8.10 -18.99
N THR A 100 13.55 -7.77 -17.71
CA THR A 100 12.96 -6.46 -17.31
C THR A 100 13.97 -5.36 -16.98
N GLY A 101 15.29 -5.59 -17.12
CA GLY A 101 16.32 -4.52 -17.15
C GLY A 101 16.43 -3.59 -15.93
N GLY A 102 15.68 -3.83 -14.86
CA GLY A 102 15.60 -2.92 -13.69
C GLY A 102 16.88 -2.89 -12.84
N GLU A 103 17.05 -1.84 -12.04
CA GLU A 103 18.04 -1.79 -10.97
C GLU A 103 17.39 -2.31 -9.66
N GLY A 104 18.08 -3.18 -8.90
CA GLY A 104 17.58 -3.69 -7.61
C GLY A 104 17.94 -5.16 -7.28
N CYS A 105 17.88 -5.55 -6.01
CA CYS A 105 18.31 -6.88 -5.54
C CYS A 105 17.23 -7.98 -5.61
N GLY A 106 16.04 -7.69 -6.18
CA GLY A 106 14.92 -8.65 -6.20
C GLY A 106 14.28 -8.88 -4.83
N LEU A 107 14.33 -7.88 -3.94
CA LEU A 107 13.78 -7.99 -2.58
C LEU A 107 12.40 -7.33 -2.44
N GLY A 108 12.02 -6.44 -3.36
CA GLY A 108 10.90 -5.52 -3.14
C GLY A 108 9.58 -6.20 -2.77
N LEU A 109 9.06 -7.07 -3.62
CA LEU A 109 7.77 -7.73 -3.36
C LEU A 109 7.84 -8.77 -2.23
N SER A 110 9.00 -9.38 -1.99
CA SER A 110 9.20 -10.28 -0.84
C SER A 110 9.10 -9.53 0.49
N ILE A 111 9.64 -8.30 0.57
CA ILE A 111 9.53 -7.41 1.74
C ILE A 111 8.07 -6.99 1.92
N VAL A 112 7.38 -6.64 0.82
CA VAL A 112 5.96 -6.29 0.86
C VAL A 112 5.11 -7.44 1.42
N SER A 113 5.35 -8.68 0.95
CA SER A 113 4.63 -9.87 1.44
C SER A 113 4.84 -10.08 2.94
N GLU A 114 6.10 -10.04 3.40
CA GLU A 114 6.43 -10.22 4.81
C GLU A 114 5.81 -9.14 5.71
N ILE A 115 5.85 -7.88 5.27
CA ILE A 115 5.25 -6.79 6.03
C ILE A 115 3.72 -6.92 6.02
N ALA A 116 3.10 -7.29 4.90
CA ALA A 116 1.65 -7.51 4.84
C ALA A 116 1.22 -8.61 5.82
N GLU A 117 1.91 -9.76 5.80
CA GLU A 117 1.65 -10.88 6.71
C GLU A 117 1.82 -10.49 8.19
N ARG A 118 2.88 -9.73 8.53
CA ARG A 118 3.10 -9.22 9.90
C ARG A 118 1.95 -8.34 10.39
N HIS A 119 1.23 -7.70 9.48
CA HIS A 119 0.06 -6.87 9.76
C HIS A 119 -1.26 -7.62 9.56
N SER A 120 -1.22 -8.96 9.53
CA SER A 120 -2.39 -9.83 9.27
C SER A 120 -3.10 -9.53 7.95
N GLY A 121 -2.38 -8.91 7.02
CA GLY A 121 -2.84 -8.61 5.68
C GLY A 121 -2.41 -9.68 4.68
N ARG A 122 -2.82 -9.46 3.44
CA ARG A 122 -2.45 -10.28 2.28
C ARG A 122 -2.07 -9.40 1.10
N ILE A 123 -1.31 -9.96 0.17
CA ILE A 123 -0.98 -9.33 -1.09
C ILE A 123 -1.55 -10.15 -2.24
N ASP A 124 -2.11 -9.45 -3.21
CA ASP A 124 -2.65 -10.00 -4.44
C ASP A 124 -2.00 -9.30 -5.65
N LEU A 125 -1.70 -10.07 -6.68
CA LEU A 125 -1.23 -9.58 -7.98
C LEU A 125 -2.30 -9.88 -9.03
N SER A 126 -2.70 -8.86 -9.76
CA SER A 126 -3.69 -8.98 -10.82
C SER A 126 -3.33 -8.12 -12.03
N LEU A 127 -4.06 -8.31 -13.14
CA LEU A 127 -3.95 -7.44 -14.31
C LEU A 127 -4.82 -6.20 -14.11
N PRO A 128 -4.33 -5.00 -14.48
CA PRO A 128 -5.16 -3.81 -14.57
C PRO A 128 -6.34 -4.01 -15.52
N SER A 129 -7.43 -3.28 -15.29
CA SER A 129 -8.65 -3.35 -16.10
C SER A 129 -8.42 -3.04 -17.59
N GLY A 130 -7.38 -2.25 -17.91
CA GLY A 130 -6.95 -1.94 -19.28
C GLY A 130 -6.19 -3.07 -20.00
N GLY A 131 -5.97 -4.22 -19.34
CA GLY A 131 -5.39 -5.42 -19.96
C GLY A 131 -3.87 -5.44 -20.10
N ARG A 132 -3.17 -4.40 -19.62
CA ARG A 132 -1.70 -4.32 -19.61
C ARG A 132 -1.19 -3.72 -18.31
N GLY A 133 -0.05 -4.23 -17.85
CA GLY A 133 0.67 -3.73 -16.68
C GLY A 133 0.47 -4.61 -15.45
N THR A 134 0.64 -4.04 -14.27
CA THR A 134 0.55 -4.78 -13.00
C THR A 134 -0.36 -4.02 -12.03
N LEU A 135 -1.24 -4.74 -11.36
CA LEU A 135 -1.97 -4.24 -10.19
C LEU A 135 -1.56 -5.07 -8.98
N ILE A 136 -0.81 -4.45 -8.07
CA ILE A 136 -0.51 -5.02 -6.76
C ILE A 136 -1.50 -4.43 -5.75
N ARG A 137 -2.21 -5.30 -5.05
CA ARG A 137 -3.14 -4.94 -3.98
C ARG A 137 -2.65 -5.53 -2.67
N VAL A 138 -2.49 -4.69 -1.66
CA VAL A 138 -2.30 -5.12 -0.28
C VAL A 138 -3.59 -4.86 0.49
N VAL A 139 -4.11 -5.90 1.12
CA VAL A 139 -5.36 -5.86 1.89
C VAL A 139 -5.03 -6.06 3.36
N PHE A 140 -5.53 -5.18 4.21
CA PHE A 140 -5.37 -5.23 5.65
C PHE A 140 -6.72 -5.40 6.34
N PRO A 141 -6.74 -6.10 7.49
CA PRO A 141 -7.91 -6.10 8.36
C PRO A 141 -8.28 -4.67 8.72
N ARG A 142 -9.53 -4.30 8.50
CA ARG A 142 -10.02 -2.98 8.87
C ARG A 142 -10.11 -2.91 10.39
N LEU A 143 -9.55 -1.85 10.96
CA LEU A 143 -10.02 -1.35 12.23
C LEU A 143 -11.45 -0.87 12.02
N ALA A 144 -12.44 -1.63 12.52
CA ALA A 144 -13.75 -1.07 12.71
C ALA A 144 -13.53 0.24 13.48
N ALA A 145 -13.93 1.38 12.91
CA ALA A 145 -13.91 2.64 13.62
C ALA A 145 -14.73 2.39 14.88
N GLN A 146 -14.04 2.23 16.00
CA GLN A 146 -14.68 1.85 17.24
C GLN A 146 -15.50 3.08 17.60
N ALA A 147 -16.80 3.02 17.33
CA ALA A 147 -17.74 4.04 17.75
C ALA A 147 -17.47 4.25 19.24
N ALA A 148 -17.04 5.45 19.58
CA ALA A 148 -16.71 5.84 20.93
C ALA A 148 -17.96 5.68 21.81
N HIS A 149 -18.10 4.52 22.43
CA HIS A 149 -19.00 4.29 23.56
C HIS A 149 -18.13 4.13 24.81
N ILE A 150 -17.38 5.19 25.13
CA ILE A 150 -16.98 5.42 26.52
C ILE A 150 -18.21 6.06 27.18
N VAL A 151 -19.11 5.21 27.69
CA VAL A 151 -20.06 5.65 28.71
C VAL A 151 -19.23 5.91 29.96
N LEU A 152 -18.83 7.17 30.19
CA LEU A 152 -18.27 7.56 31.47
C LEU A 152 -19.37 7.36 32.54
N PRO A 153 -19.12 6.59 33.62
CA PRO A 153 -20.06 6.57 34.73
C PRO A 153 -20.10 7.97 35.36
N VAL A 154 -21.27 8.61 35.32
CA VAL A 154 -21.53 9.82 36.10
C VAL A 154 -21.52 9.41 37.58
N SER A 155 -20.43 9.75 38.27
CA SER A 155 -20.39 9.69 39.73
C SER A 155 -21.39 10.70 40.30
N THR A 156 -22.55 10.24 40.74
CA THR A 156 -23.48 11.03 41.55
C THR A 156 -22.80 11.34 42.89
N ARG A 157 -22.27 12.56 43.04
CA ARG A 157 -21.84 13.09 44.33
C ARG A 157 -23.08 13.47 45.13
N THR A 158 -23.45 12.64 46.10
CA THR A 158 -24.42 12.98 47.13
C THR A 158 -23.80 14.03 48.05
N VAL A 159 -24.38 15.23 48.11
CA VAL A 159 -24.01 16.28 49.06
C VAL A 159 -24.68 15.96 50.40
N PRO A 160 -23.97 15.82 51.53
CA PRO A 160 -24.62 15.72 52.83
C PRO A 160 -25.07 17.11 53.29
N THR A 161 -26.37 17.27 53.51
CA THR A 161 -26.94 18.42 54.23
C THR A 161 -26.49 18.38 55.69
N SER A 162 -25.66 19.33 56.09
CA SER A 162 -25.33 19.59 57.50
C SER A 162 -26.49 20.29 58.21
N ARG A 163 -26.84 19.80 59.40
CA ARG A 163 -27.63 20.52 60.42
C ARG A 163 -26.71 21.33 61.32
#